data_AF-A0A3D3PCU2-F1
#
_entry.id   AF-A0A3D3PCU2-F1
#
_cell.length_a   1.000
_cell.length_b   1.000
_cell.length_c   1.000
_cell.angle_alpha   90.00
_cell.angle_beta   90.00
_cell.angle_gamma   90.00
#
_symmetry.space_group_name_H-M   'P 1'
#
loop_
_entity.id
_entity.type
_entity.pdbx_description
1 polymer ?
#
loop_
_entity_poly.entity_id
_entity_poly.type
_entity_poly.pdbx_seq_one_letter_code
_entity_poly.pdbx_strand_id
1 'polypeptide(L)'
;MSFSKAQGGPQGTPAERAAAALERPALASLSLTADQKAKTVALLTKLNTSSDSLMATANGDFQSVMPKRIALAAPYEAKFVSWLTADQKKAYDTALAAMKEQNPNATGLLGGRGGRLR
;
A
#
# COMPACT_ATOMS: atom_id res chain seq x y z
N MET A 1 14.22 -26.35 12.88
CA MET A 1 13.00 -26.75 12.16
C MET A 1 12.39 -25.51 11.52
N SER A 2 12.08 -25.60 10.22
CA SER A 2 11.72 -24.48 9.35
C SER A 2 10.25 -24.12 9.50
N PHE A 3 9.96 -22.89 9.91
CA PHE A 3 8.59 -22.39 10.01
C PHE A 3 8.09 -21.88 8.65
N SER A 4 7.24 -22.70 8.04
CA SER A 4 6.03 -22.36 7.29
C SER A 4 6.06 -21.16 6.33
N LYS A 5 6.05 -21.52 5.02
CA LYS A 5 5.44 -20.74 3.93
C LYS A 5 3.99 -20.35 4.28
N ALA A 6 3.79 -19.20 4.90
CA ALA A 6 2.50 -18.50 4.89
C ALA A 6 2.41 -17.66 3.60
N GLN A 7 1.26 -17.70 2.95
CA GLN A 7 1.02 -17.25 1.59
C GLN A 7 1.19 -15.73 1.40
N GLY A 8 1.95 -15.32 0.37
CA GLY A 8 1.46 -14.34 -0.61
C GLY A 8 1.78 -12.85 -0.43
N GLY A 9 2.85 -12.44 0.26
CA GLY A 9 3.37 -11.06 0.20
C GLY A 9 4.65 -10.97 -0.65
N PRO A 10 4.93 -9.84 -1.33
CA PRO A 10 6.23 -9.65 -1.97
C PRO A 10 7.32 -9.85 -0.91
N GLN A 11 8.19 -10.84 -1.14
CA GLN A 11 9.35 -11.11 -0.29
C GLN A 11 10.30 -9.92 -0.34
N GLY A 12 10.88 -9.54 0.79
CA GLY A 12 11.89 -8.47 0.88
C GLY A 12 11.72 -7.58 2.10
N THR A 13 12.77 -6.81 2.39
CA THR A 13 12.80 -5.74 3.37
C THR A 13 11.68 -4.70 3.10
N PRO A 14 11.28 -3.90 4.10
CA PRO A 14 10.32 -2.81 3.90
C PRO A 14 10.68 -1.87 2.74
N ALA A 15 11.98 -1.63 2.52
CA ALA A 15 12.49 -0.76 1.46
C ALA A 15 12.38 -1.42 0.07
N GLU A 16 12.72 -2.70 -0.07
CA GLU A 16 12.56 -3.45 -1.33
C GLU A 16 11.09 -3.51 -1.74
N ARG A 17 10.19 -3.78 -0.78
CA ARG A 17 8.74 -3.75 -1.03
C ARG A 17 8.25 -2.35 -1.42
N ALA A 18 8.81 -1.31 -0.84
CA ALA A 18 8.47 0.08 -1.18
C ALA A 18 8.91 0.43 -2.61
N ALA A 19 10.10 0.02 -3.03
CA ALA A 19 10.56 0.20 -4.40
C ALA A 19 9.70 -0.59 -5.40
N ALA A 20 9.43 -1.88 -5.13
CA ALA A 20 8.59 -2.71 -5.98
C ALA A 20 7.14 -2.20 -6.09
N ALA A 21 6.64 -1.49 -5.07
CA ALA A 21 5.31 -0.92 -5.12
C ALA A 21 5.15 0.15 -6.21
N LEU A 22 6.21 0.90 -6.56
CA LEU A 22 6.16 1.89 -7.64
C LEU A 22 5.90 1.24 -9.01
N GLU A 23 6.29 -0.02 -9.19
CA GLU A 23 6.09 -0.78 -10.42
C GLU A 23 4.66 -1.35 -10.53
N ARG A 24 3.83 -1.20 -9.49
CA ARG A 24 2.42 -1.62 -9.55
C ARG A 24 1.68 -0.75 -10.56
N PRO A 25 0.82 -1.33 -11.43
CA PRO A 25 0.14 -0.58 -12.49
C PRO A 25 -0.55 0.71 -12.02
N ALA A 26 -1.18 0.69 -10.84
CA ALA A 26 -1.88 1.84 -10.28
C ALA A 26 -0.97 3.00 -9.84
N LEU A 27 0.28 2.72 -9.44
CA LEU A 27 1.25 3.78 -9.11
C LEU A 27 2.09 4.17 -10.33
N ALA A 28 2.43 3.20 -11.17
CA ALA A 28 3.12 3.43 -12.43
C ALA A 28 2.32 4.35 -13.37
N SER A 29 0.99 4.23 -13.40
CA SER A 29 0.09 5.08 -14.21
C SER A 29 0.08 6.56 -13.80
N LEU A 30 0.62 6.89 -12.62
CA LEU A 30 0.69 8.27 -12.13
C LEU A 30 1.87 9.04 -12.70
N SER A 31 2.78 8.38 -13.44
CA SER A 31 3.94 9.03 -14.06
C SER A 31 4.69 9.94 -13.10
N LEU A 32 4.95 9.44 -11.89
CA LEU A 32 5.60 10.20 -10.82
C LEU A 32 6.99 10.69 -11.27
N THR A 33 7.35 11.93 -10.92
CA THR A 33 8.69 12.47 -11.13
C THR A 33 9.72 11.74 -10.27
N ALA A 34 11.02 11.89 -10.56
CA ALA A 34 12.08 11.29 -9.75
C ALA A 34 12.00 11.69 -8.27
N ASP A 35 11.73 12.97 -7.98
CA ASP A 35 11.55 13.49 -6.62
C ASP A 35 10.30 12.88 -5.94
N GLN A 36 9.17 12.82 -6.65
CA GLN A 36 7.95 12.20 -6.13
C GLN A 36 8.15 10.71 -5.86
N LYS A 37 8.86 9.98 -6.74
CA LYS A 37 9.21 8.57 -6.54
C LYS A 37 10.06 8.40 -5.29
N ALA A 38 11.11 9.21 -5.10
CA ALA A 38 11.96 9.15 -3.90
C ALA A 38 11.16 9.39 -2.61
N LYS A 39 10.31 10.43 -2.59
CA LYS A 39 9.40 10.72 -1.46
C LYS A 39 8.42 9.57 -1.20
N THR A 40 7.88 8.97 -2.26
CA THR A 40 6.95 7.84 -2.19
C THR A 40 7.62 6.58 -1.65
N VAL A 41 8.84 6.25 -2.07
CA VAL A 41 9.61 5.11 -1.52
C VAL A 41 9.89 5.30 -0.04
N ALA A 42 10.31 6.49 0.38
CA ALA A 42 10.53 6.79 1.79
C ALA A 42 9.25 6.68 2.62
N LEU A 43 8.12 7.15 2.08
CA LEU A 43 6.80 7.05 2.70
C LEU A 43 6.33 5.60 2.83
N LEU A 44 6.45 4.83 1.75
CA LEU A 44 6.05 3.42 1.70
C LEU A 44 6.94 2.54 2.58
N THR A 45 8.23 2.85 2.69
CA THR A 45 9.13 2.16 3.64
C THR A 45 8.60 2.31 5.06
N LYS A 46 8.21 3.52 5.47
CA LYS A 46 7.63 3.77 6.80
C LYS A 46 6.30 3.03 6.98
N LEU A 47 5.41 3.09 6.00
CA LEU A 47 4.14 2.37 6.04
C LEU A 47 4.35 0.86 6.17
N ASN A 48 5.28 0.28 5.39
CA ASN A 48 5.62 -1.13 5.43
C ASN A 48 6.17 -1.53 6.81
N THR A 49 7.09 -0.76 7.38
CA THR A 49 7.63 -1.02 8.73
C THR A 49 6.53 -0.97 9.80
N SER A 50 5.66 0.03 9.75
CA SER A 50 4.53 0.15 10.68
C SER A 50 3.52 -0.99 10.49
N SER A 51 3.28 -1.40 9.24
CA SER A 51 2.44 -2.54 8.92
C SER A 51 3.03 -3.84 9.45
N ASP A 52 4.32 -4.09 9.28
CA ASP A 52 4.97 -5.29 9.79
C ASP A 52 4.89 -5.37 11.32
N SER A 53 5.10 -4.22 11.98
CA SER A 53 4.98 -4.11 13.44
C SER A 53 3.56 -4.42 13.91
N LEU A 54 2.54 -3.91 13.21
CA LEU A 54 1.14 -4.23 13.48
C LEU A 54 0.82 -5.71 13.24
N MET A 55 1.38 -6.31 12.19
CA MET A 55 1.16 -7.73 11.88
C MET A 55 1.84 -8.64 12.90
N ALA A 56 2.98 -8.22 13.47
CA ALA A 56 3.65 -8.94 14.55
C ALA A 56 2.80 -9.01 15.83
N THR A 57 1.90 -8.05 16.08
CA THR A 57 1.00 -8.09 17.24
C THR A 57 -0.26 -8.94 17.02
N ALA A 58 -0.50 -9.39 15.78
CA ALA A 58 -1.72 -10.12 15.43
C ALA A 58 -1.77 -11.52 16.05
N ASN A 59 -0.63 -12.13 16.40
CA ASN A 59 -0.54 -13.50 16.95
C ASN A 59 -1.36 -14.56 16.16
N GLY A 60 -1.48 -14.38 14.84
CA GLY A 60 -2.27 -15.25 13.95
C GLY A 60 -3.71 -14.78 13.68
N ASP A 61 -4.23 -13.81 14.45
CA ASP A 61 -5.52 -13.17 14.19
C ASP A 61 -5.36 -12.00 13.21
N PHE A 62 -5.17 -12.35 11.94
CA PHE A 62 -5.02 -11.35 10.89
C PHE A 62 -6.30 -10.55 10.63
N GLN A 63 -7.48 -11.10 10.96
CA GLN A 63 -8.76 -10.44 10.70
C GLN A 63 -8.94 -9.22 11.61
N SER A 64 -8.57 -9.30 12.89
CA SER A 64 -8.71 -8.17 13.81
C SER A 64 -7.71 -7.03 13.54
N VAL A 65 -6.59 -7.31 12.88
CA VAL A 65 -5.60 -6.28 12.51
C VAL A 65 -5.83 -5.66 11.14
N MET A 66 -6.64 -6.27 10.26
CA MET A 66 -6.93 -5.70 8.93
C MET A 66 -7.54 -4.29 8.99
N PRO A 67 -8.57 -4.00 9.82
CA PRO A 67 -9.11 -2.64 9.93
C PRO A 67 -8.06 -1.64 10.44
N LYS A 68 -7.22 -2.06 11.40
CA LYS A 68 -6.13 -1.24 11.93
C LYS A 68 -5.09 -0.94 10.86
N ARG A 69 -4.81 -1.91 9.98
CA ARG A 69 -3.87 -1.76 8.86
C ARG A 69 -4.40 -0.80 7.80
N ILE A 70 -5.70 -0.84 7.51
CA ILE A 70 -6.35 0.14 6.62
C ILE A 70 -6.26 1.55 7.21
N ALA A 71 -6.62 1.69 8.49
CA ALA A 71 -6.53 2.97 9.20
C ALA A 71 -5.09 3.51 9.25
N LEU A 72 -4.11 2.62 9.45
CA LEU A 72 -2.69 2.97 9.44
C LEU A 72 -2.25 3.58 8.10
N ALA A 73 -2.79 3.12 6.97
CA ALA A 73 -2.41 3.61 5.65
C ALA A 73 -3.00 4.99 5.30
N ALA A 74 -4.15 5.35 5.87
CA ALA A 74 -4.86 6.59 5.56
C ALA A 74 -4.00 7.88 5.65
N PRO A 75 -3.23 8.14 6.73
CA PRO A 75 -2.39 9.34 6.80
C PRO A 75 -1.25 9.34 5.76
N TYR A 76 -0.74 8.17 5.39
CA TYR A 76 0.28 8.05 4.35
C TYR A 76 -0.33 8.33 2.98
N GLU A 77 -1.54 7.82 2.71
CA GLU A 77 -2.28 8.11 1.48
C GLU A 77 -2.50 9.62 1.32
N ALA A 78 -2.99 10.30 2.36
CA ALA A 78 -3.22 11.74 2.33
C ALA A 78 -1.93 12.52 2.03
N LYS A 79 -0.81 12.10 2.64
CA LYS A 79 0.51 12.68 2.36
C LYS A 79 0.93 12.45 0.92
N PHE A 80 0.75 11.24 0.39
CA PHE A 80 1.07 10.90 -0.99
C PHE A 80 0.28 11.75 -1.99
N VAL A 81 -1.04 11.82 -1.84
CA VAL A 81 -1.92 12.62 -2.70
C VAL A 81 -1.56 14.11 -2.66
N SER A 82 -1.07 14.61 -1.51
CA SER A 82 -0.64 16.01 -1.38
C SER A 82 0.57 16.37 -2.27
N TRP A 83 1.38 15.38 -2.67
CA TRP A 83 2.53 15.57 -3.55
C TRP A 83 2.20 15.52 -5.04
N LEU A 84 1.00 15.06 -5.38
CA LEU A 84 0.57 14.88 -6.77
C LEU A 84 0.15 16.21 -7.39
N THR A 85 0.47 16.38 -8.67
CA THR A 85 -0.06 17.46 -9.50
C THR A 85 -1.55 17.23 -9.79
N ALA A 86 -2.23 18.22 -10.38
CA ALA A 86 -3.64 18.10 -10.75
C ALA A 86 -3.89 16.91 -11.69
N ASP A 87 -3.06 16.76 -12.73
CA ASP A 87 -3.19 15.65 -13.69
C ASP A 87 -2.94 14.29 -13.04
N GLN A 88 -1.95 14.20 -12.16
CA GLN A 88 -1.65 12.97 -11.42
C GLN A 88 -2.76 12.61 -10.44
N LYS A 89 -3.43 13.60 -9.83
CA LYS A 89 -4.63 13.37 -8.99
C LYS A 89 -5.77 12.78 -9.80
N LYS A 90 -6.00 13.24 -11.03
CA LYS A 90 -7.00 12.65 -11.93
C LYS A 90 -6.66 11.19 -12.28
N ALA A 91 -5.40 10.89 -12.54
CA ALA A 91 -4.94 9.51 -12.76
C ALA A 91 -5.09 8.66 -11.49
N TYR A 92 -4.82 9.24 -10.32
CA TYR A 92 -5.00 8.61 -9.01
C TYR A 92 -6.46 8.24 -8.78
N ASP A 93 -7.40 9.17 -9.00
CA ASP A 93 -8.83 8.93 -8.82
C ASP A 93 -9.34 7.84 -9.78
N THR A 94 -8.84 7.83 -11.01
CA THR A 94 -9.16 6.78 -12.00
C THR A 94 -8.66 5.41 -11.53
N ALA A 95 -7.41 5.33 -11.06
CA ALA A 95 -6.84 4.10 -10.54
C ALA A 95 -7.57 3.62 -9.26
N LEU A 96 -7.99 4.55 -8.40
CA LEU A 96 -8.75 4.26 -7.19
C LEU A 96 -10.15 3.75 -7.53
N ALA A 97 -10.83 4.34 -8.51
CA ALA A 97 -12.12 3.86 -8.99
C ALA A 97 -12.02 2.42 -9.51
N ALA A 98 -11.03 2.12 -10.35
CA ALA A 98 -10.77 0.76 -10.83
C ALA A 98 -10.43 -0.21 -9.69
N MET A 99 -9.76 0.26 -8.64
CA MET A 99 -9.51 -0.54 -7.45
C MET A 99 -10.79 -0.78 -6.63
N LYS A 100 -11.70 0.19 -6.57
CA LYS A 100 -13.00 0.06 -5.91
C LYS A 100 -13.93 -0.92 -6.61
N GLU A 101 -13.86 -1.04 -7.93
CA GLU A 101 -14.58 -2.08 -8.69
C GLU A 101 -14.15 -3.49 -8.26
N GLN A 102 -12.88 -3.67 -7.91
CA GLN A 102 -12.33 -4.96 -7.44
C GLN A 102 -12.50 -5.17 -5.93
N ASN A 103 -12.48 -4.08 -5.16
CA ASN A 103 -12.67 -4.06 -3.71
C ASN A 103 -13.42 -2.77 -3.33
N PRO A 104 -14.75 -2.82 -3.13
CA PRO A 104 -15.55 -1.64 -2.81
C PRO A 104 -15.08 -0.89 -1.54
N ASN A 105 -14.35 -1.56 -0.66
CA ASN A 105 -13.81 -0.99 0.58
C ASN A 105 -12.43 -0.33 0.38
N ALA A 106 -11.95 -0.20 -0.85
CA ALA A 106 -10.70 0.48 -1.16
C ALA A 106 -10.78 1.98 -0.84
N THR A 107 -9.93 2.44 0.07
CA THR A 107 -9.85 3.86 0.48
C THR A 107 -8.65 4.60 -0.09
N GLY A 108 -7.70 3.89 -0.74
CA GLY A 108 -6.50 4.46 -1.33
C GLY A 108 -5.66 3.43 -2.09
N LEU A 109 -4.60 3.86 -2.77
CA LEU A 109 -3.74 2.99 -3.57
C LEU A 109 -2.64 2.29 -2.75
N LEU A 110 -2.24 2.89 -1.61
CA LEU A 110 -1.15 2.43 -0.76
C LEU A 110 -1.58 1.39 0.29
N GLY A 111 -2.86 1.40 0.72
CA GLY A 111 -3.41 0.53 1.78
C GLY A 111 -3.39 -0.98 1.51
N GLY A 112 -2.86 -1.40 0.35
CA GLY A 112 -2.77 -2.79 -0.07
C GLY A 112 -4.11 -3.34 -0.56
N ARG A 113 -4.05 -4.21 -1.57
CA ARG A 113 -5.16 -5.09 -1.91
C ARG A 113 -5.46 -5.92 -0.65
N GLY A 114 -6.48 -5.53 0.11
CA GLY A 114 -7.17 -6.47 0.96
C GLY A 114 -7.53 -7.65 0.06
N GLY A 115 -6.94 -8.81 0.34
CA GLY A 115 -7.33 -10.04 -0.32
C GLY A 115 -8.85 -10.13 -0.27
N ARG A 116 -9.44 -10.64 -1.36
CA ARG A 116 -10.88 -10.86 -1.43
C ARG A 116 -11.35 -11.43 -0.09
N LEU A 117 -12.26 -10.71 0.58
CA LEU A 117 -13.23 -11.36 1.45
C LEU A 117 -14.08 -12.20 0.51
N ARG A 118 -13.61 -13.43 0.24
CA ARG A 118 -14.45 -14.48 -0.31
C ARG A 118 -14.95 -15.30 0.86
#